data_AF-A0A7C2WTC6-F1
#
_entry.id   AF-A0A7C2WTC6-F1
#
_cell.length_a   1.000
_cell.length_b   1.000
_cell.length_c   1.000
_cell.angle_alpha   90.00
_cell.angle_beta   90.00
_cell.angle_gamma   90.00
#
_symmetry.space_group_name_H-M   'P 1'
#
loop_
_entity.id
_entity.type
_entity.pdbx_description
1 polymer ?
#
loop_
_entity_poly.entity_id
_entity_poly.type
_entity_poly.pdbx_seq_one_letter_code
_entity_poly.pdbx_strand_id
1 'polypeptide(L)'
;MRGLVEHRLLLAGLHLLVILGLLASFAASVVAGRYFTRGIETGEAGPAIPYTDLNPLGINTFLQDEPDPEKVRRSLDMIAAAGFTYIRQPFFWYEIEPQPDVYWDAKWNVST
;
A
#
# COMPACT_ATOMS: atom_id res chain seq x y z
N MET A 1 -47.89 15.63 37.88
CA MET A 1 -46.82 14.68 38.27
C MET A 1 -46.63 13.54 37.27
N ARG A 2 -47.69 12.92 36.73
CA ARG A 2 -47.60 11.79 35.78
C ARG A 2 -46.77 12.07 34.50
N GLY A 3 -47.01 13.20 33.82
CA GLY A 3 -46.27 13.55 32.58
C GLY A 3 -44.77 13.86 32.77
N LEU A 4 -44.35 14.31 33.95
CA LEU A 4 -42.92 14.52 34.25
C LEU A 4 -42.17 13.19 34.43
N VAL A 5 -42.84 12.20 35.02
CA VAL A 5 -42.31 10.84 35.19
C VAL A 5 -42.22 10.14 33.83
N GLU A 6 -43.26 10.27 32.99
CA GLU A 6 -43.25 9.74 31.61
C GLU A 6 -42.11 10.33 30.77
N HIS A 7 -41.89 11.65 30.83
CA HIS A 7 -40.78 12.29 30.11
C HIS A 7 -39.40 11.81 30.58
N ARG A 8 -39.22 11.63 31.90
CA ARG A 8 -37.97 11.09 32.48
C ARG A 8 -37.72 9.64 32.08
N LEU A 9 -38.77 8.82 32.03
CA LEU A 9 -38.67 7.43 31.56
C LEU A 9 -38.34 7.35 30.07
N LEU A 10 -38.95 8.23 29.24
CA LEU A 10 -38.61 8.34 27.82
C LEU A 10 -37.16 8.73 27.60
N LEU A 11 -36.67 9.74 28.33
CA LEU A 11 -35.26 10.15 28.26
C LEU A 11 -34.32 9.03 28.71
N ALA A 12 -34.62 8.35 29.82
CA ALA A 12 -33.83 7.21 30.28
C ALA A 12 -33.80 6.08 29.24
N GLY A 13 -34.94 5.79 28.59
CA GLY A 13 -35.03 4.82 27.50
C GLY A 13 -34.19 5.22 26.29
N LEU A 14 -34.22 6.50 25.89
CA LEU A 14 -33.40 7.03 24.81
C LEU A 14 -31.89 6.89 25.12
N HIS A 15 -31.48 7.22 26.34
CA HIS A 15 -30.08 7.09 26.76
C HIS A 15 -29.63 5.62 26.76
N LEU A 16 -30.48 4.73 27.23
CA LEU A 16 -30.20 3.29 27.21
C LEU A 16 -30.04 2.78 25.78
N LEU A 17 -30.86 3.26 24.83
CA LEU A 17 -30.75 2.91 23.41
C LEU A 17 -29.44 3.42 22.80
N VAL A 18 -29.02 4.65 23.12
CA VAL A 18 -27.73 5.19 22.69
C VAL A 18 -26.57 4.37 23.24
N ILE A 19 -26.59 4.03 24.53
CA ILE A 19 -25.55 3.22 25.17
C ILE A 19 -25.46 1.84 24.50
N LEU A 20 -26.59 1.18 24.26
CA LEU A 20 -26.62 -0.11 23.57
C LEU A 20 -26.09 -0.01 22.14
N GLY A 21 -26.43 1.06 21.42
CA GLY A 21 -25.91 1.35 20.09
C GLY A 21 -24.39 1.48 20.10
N LEU A 22 -23.83 2.26 21.03
CA LEU A 22 -22.38 2.43 21.18
C LEU A 22 -21.66 1.11 21.51
N LEU A 23 -22.24 0.30 22.39
CA LEU A 23 -21.68 -1.02 22.73
C LEU A 23 -21.71 -1.97 21.53
N ALA A 24 -22.80 -1.98 20.77
CA ALA A 24 -22.91 -2.79 19.56
C ALA A 24 -21.92 -2.33 18.49
N SER A 25 -21.79 -1.02 18.28
CA SER A 25 -20.79 -0.44 17.37
C SER A 25 -19.37 -0.79 17.79
N PHE A 26 -19.04 -0.70 19.08
CA PHE A 26 -17.72 -1.08 19.60
C PHE A 26 -17.41 -2.55 19.32
N ALA A 27 -18.35 -3.46 19.60
CA ALA A 27 -18.20 -4.88 19.29
C ALA A 27 -18.04 -5.13 17.77
N ALA A 28 -18.83 -4.46 16.95
CA ALA A 28 -18.74 -4.53 15.50
C ALA A 28 -17.38 -4.03 14.99
N SER A 29 -16.85 -2.94 15.55
CA SER A 29 -15.51 -2.43 15.21
C SER A 29 -14.39 -3.42 15.55
N VAL A 30 -14.49 -4.14 16.67
CA VAL A 30 -13.51 -5.19 17.02
C VAL A 30 -13.55 -6.34 16.02
N VAL A 31 -14.75 -6.80 15.64
CA VAL A 31 -14.92 -7.88 14.65
C VAL A 31 -14.45 -7.44 13.27
N ALA A 32 -14.86 -6.25 12.83
CA ALA A 32 -14.44 -5.66 11.55
C ALA A 32 -12.92 -5.49 11.49
N GLY A 33 -12.30 -4.96 12.55
CA GLY A 33 -10.85 -4.82 12.65
C GLY A 33 -10.15 -6.14 12.41
N ARG A 34 -10.53 -7.19 13.15
CA ARG A 34 -9.96 -8.54 12.99
C ARG A 34 -10.17 -9.12 11.59
N TYR A 35 -11.32 -8.85 10.96
CA TYR A 35 -11.61 -9.31 9.60
C TYR A 35 -10.72 -8.60 8.57
N PHE A 36 -10.63 -7.27 8.65
CA PHE A 36 -9.84 -6.46 7.71
C PHE A 36 -8.33 -6.60 7.91
N THR A 37 -7.87 -6.85 9.14
CA THR A 37 -6.45 -7.10 9.44
C THR A 37 -6.10 -8.58 9.43
N ARG A 38 -6.99 -9.46 8.98
CA ARG A 38 -6.72 -10.90 8.90
C ARG A 38 -5.54 -11.15 7.95
N GLY A 39 -4.54 -11.88 8.42
CA GLY A 39 -3.30 -12.16 7.66
C GLY A 39 -2.19 -11.12 7.88
N ILE A 40 -2.45 -10.06 8.66
CA ILE A 40 -1.38 -9.24 9.23
C ILE A 40 -0.84 -10.00 10.45
N GLU A 41 0.31 -10.64 10.29
CA GLU A 41 1.05 -11.22 11.42
C GLU A 41 1.55 -10.07 12.30
N THR A 42 0.99 -9.93 13.50
CA THR A 42 1.50 -9.02 14.55
C THR A 42 2.47 -9.79 15.46
N GLY A 43 3.38 -10.54 14.84
CA GLY A 43 4.25 -11.51 15.50
C GLY A 43 5.71 -11.23 15.18
N GLU A 44 6.47 -10.98 16.24
CA GLU A 44 7.89 -10.61 16.26
C GLU A 44 8.24 -9.25 15.66
N ALA A 45 8.96 -8.44 16.44
CA ALA A 45 9.74 -7.37 15.89
C ALA A 45 10.81 -8.02 14.99
N GLY A 46 10.48 -8.21 13.72
CA GLY A 46 11.45 -8.57 12.70
C GLY A 46 12.62 -7.58 12.75
N PRO A 47 13.80 -7.97 12.25
CA PRO A 47 14.94 -7.06 12.20
C PRO A 47 14.50 -5.75 11.54
N ALA A 48 14.95 -4.62 12.08
CA ALA A 48 14.63 -3.32 11.50
C ALA A 48 14.98 -3.34 10.01
N ILE A 49 14.04 -2.88 9.18
CA ILE A 49 14.30 -2.76 7.75
C ILE A 49 15.45 -1.76 7.59
N PRO A 50 16.58 -2.15 6.97
CA PRO A 50 17.71 -1.25 6.81
C PRO A 50 17.33 -0.09 5.87
N TYR A 51 18.07 1.02 5.97
CA TYR A 51 17.91 2.20 5.11
C TYR A 51 16.56 2.93 5.21
N THR A 52 15.85 2.76 6.33
CA THR A 52 14.59 3.46 6.61
C THR A 52 14.79 4.92 7.05
N ASP A 53 16.02 5.31 7.35
CA ASP A 53 16.47 6.67 7.66
C ASP A 53 16.85 7.48 6.40
N LEU A 54 16.79 6.87 5.22
CA LEU A 54 17.06 7.52 3.94
C LEU A 54 15.78 8.09 3.31
N ASN A 55 15.94 8.88 2.24
CA ASN A 55 14.82 9.44 1.47
C ASN A 55 13.91 8.32 0.93
N PRO A 56 12.65 8.22 1.38
CA PRO A 56 11.77 7.10 1.01
C PRO A 56 11.15 7.25 -0.39
N LEU A 57 11.38 8.39 -1.07
CA LEU A 57 10.74 8.68 -2.34
C LEU A 57 11.38 7.88 -3.48
N GLY A 58 10.53 7.09 -4.15
CA GLY A 58 10.86 6.41 -5.39
C GLY A 58 9.79 6.59 -6.46
N ILE A 59 10.15 6.30 -7.70
CA ILE A 59 9.26 6.43 -8.86
C ILE A 59 9.32 5.17 -9.74
N ASN A 60 8.19 4.80 -10.35
CA ASN A 60 8.18 3.73 -11.34
C ASN A 60 8.78 4.23 -12.66
N THR A 61 9.55 3.38 -13.32
CA THR A 61 10.16 3.68 -14.62
C THR A 61 9.86 2.56 -15.61
N PHE A 62 9.97 2.89 -16.89
CA PHE A 62 9.93 1.93 -18.01
C PHE A 62 11.11 2.24 -18.95
N LEU A 63 12.33 2.17 -18.42
CA LEU A 63 13.53 2.61 -19.16
C LEU A 63 13.83 1.72 -20.37
N GLN A 64 13.40 0.45 -20.34
CA GLN A 64 13.59 -0.52 -21.42
C GLN A 64 12.82 -0.17 -22.70
N ASP A 65 11.72 0.60 -22.59
CA ASP A 65 10.89 0.99 -23.73
C ASP A 65 11.49 2.17 -24.51
N GLU A 66 12.44 2.90 -23.93
CA GLU A 66 13.12 4.01 -24.60
C GLU A 66 14.32 3.48 -25.42
N PRO A 67 14.29 3.59 -26.77
CA PRO A 67 15.40 3.15 -27.61
C PRO A 67 16.61 4.10 -27.60
N ASP A 68 16.47 5.36 -27.17
CA ASP A 68 17.56 6.34 -27.15
C ASP A 68 18.23 6.42 -25.76
N PRO A 69 19.50 5.98 -25.62
CA PRO A 69 20.22 6.01 -24.35
C PRO A 69 20.36 7.42 -23.74
N GLU A 70 20.44 8.47 -24.57
CA GLU A 70 20.55 9.83 -24.05
C GLU A 70 19.23 10.32 -23.42
N LYS A 71 18.09 9.83 -23.89
CA LYS A 71 16.79 10.10 -23.25
C LYS A 71 16.61 9.31 -21.96
N VAL A 72 17.11 8.08 -21.90
CA VAL A 72 17.18 7.33 -20.63
C VAL A 72 17.99 8.11 -19.61
N ARG A 73 19.20 8.56 -19.99
CA ARG A 73 20.07 9.36 -19.11
C ARG A 73 19.40 10.65 -18.67
N ARG A 74 18.78 11.39 -19.59
CA ARG A 74 18.02 12.62 -19.26
C ARG A 74 16.86 12.34 -18.32
N SER A 75 16.17 11.22 -18.49
CA SER A 75 15.06 10.83 -17.60
C SER A 75 15.56 10.57 -16.18
N LEU A 76 16.68 9.85 -16.04
CA LEU A 76 17.33 9.64 -14.75
C LEU A 76 17.80 10.96 -14.12
N ASP A 77 18.38 11.88 -14.91
CA ASP A 77 18.76 13.21 -14.44
C ASP A 77 17.54 13.99 -13.90
N MET A 78 16.41 13.95 -14.60
CA MET A 78 15.17 14.60 -14.17
C MET A 78 14.58 13.95 -12.90
N ILE A 79 14.63 12.62 -12.79
CA ILE A 79 14.18 11.88 -11.61
C ILE A 79 15.00 12.29 -10.38
N ALA A 80 16.33 12.33 -10.52
CA ALA A 80 17.23 12.77 -9.46
C ALA A 80 16.99 14.25 -9.09
N ALA A 81 16.85 15.14 -10.09
CA ALA A 81 16.57 16.56 -9.87
C ALA A 81 15.21 16.81 -9.20
N ALA A 82 14.23 15.93 -9.41
CA ALA A 82 12.93 15.96 -8.74
C ALA A 82 12.98 15.43 -7.29
N GLY A 83 14.14 14.96 -6.81
CA GLY A 83 14.33 14.52 -5.43
C GLY A 83 14.00 13.04 -5.17
N PHE A 84 13.81 12.23 -6.21
CA PHE A 84 13.66 10.77 -6.05
C PHE A 84 15.03 10.11 -5.96
N THR A 85 15.20 9.21 -4.98
CA THR A 85 16.46 8.47 -4.77
C THR A 85 16.37 7.02 -5.26
N TYR A 86 15.15 6.49 -5.39
CA TYR A 86 14.91 5.12 -5.85
C TYR A 86 14.10 5.10 -7.15
N ILE A 87 14.37 4.11 -7.99
CA ILE A 87 13.51 3.75 -9.12
C ILE A 87 12.96 2.34 -8.93
N ARG A 88 11.77 2.10 -9.44
CA ARG A 88 11.20 0.76 -9.57
C ARG A 88 11.03 0.44 -11.05
N GLN A 89 11.88 -0.47 -11.53
CA GLN A 89 11.95 -0.90 -12.92
C GLN A 89 11.35 -2.31 -13.04
N PRO A 90 10.27 -2.52 -13.83
CA PRO A 90 9.80 -3.86 -14.16
C PRO A 90 10.80 -4.56 -15.10
N PHE A 91 10.94 -5.87 -14.90
CA PHE A 91 11.64 -6.78 -15.80
C PHE A 91 10.66 -7.89 -16.14
N PHE A 92 10.21 -7.93 -17.38
CA PHE A 92 9.22 -8.90 -17.81
C PHE A 92 9.89 -10.18 -18.26
N TRP A 93 9.46 -11.32 -17.70
CA TRP A 93 10.04 -12.61 -18.04
C TRP A 93 9.93 -12.93 -19.53
N TYR A 94 8.82 -12.59 -20.18
CA TYR A 94 8.64 -12.81 -21.62
C TYR A 94 9.56 -11.95 -22.51
N GLU A 95 10.19 -10.91 -21.97
CA GLU A 95 11.19 -10.09 -22.67
C GLU A 95 12.60 -10.66 -22.47
N ILE A 96 12.86 -11.28 -21.31
CA ILE A 96 14.13 -11.94 -20.99
C ILE A 96 14.23 -13.31 -21.65
N GLU A 97 13.16 -14.10 -21.53
CA GLU A 97 12.99 -15.45 -22.07
C GLU A 97 11.76 -15.50 -22.99
N PRO A 98 11.88 -15.01 -24.24
CA PRO A 98 10.78 -15.04 -25.22
C PRO A 98 10.36 -16.47 -25.62
N GLN A 99 11.27 -17.44 -25.50
CA GLN A 99 11.02 -18.86 -25.70
C GLN A 99 11.77 -19.66 -24.63
N PRO A 100 11.27 -20.84 -24.20
CA PRO A 100 11.97 -21.66 -23.22
C PRO A 100 13.44 -21.86 -23.56
N ASP A 101 14.33 -21.62 -22.59
CA ASP A 101 15.79 -21.72 -22.69
C ASP A 101 16.44 -20.76 -23.72
N VAL A 102 15.74 -19.71 -24.15
CA VAL A 102 16.28 -18.67 -25.05
C VAL A 102 16.39 -17.34 -24.32
N TYR A 103 17.61 -16.94 -23.97
CA TYR A 103 17.91 -15.70 -23.24
C TYR A 103 18.64 -14.65 -24.10
N TRP A 104 18.26 -14.55 -25.38
CA TRP A 104 18.91 -13.64 -26.32
C TRP A 104 18.05 -12.40 -26.57
N ASP A 105 18.62 -11.21 -26.32
CA ASP A 105 17.98 -9.94 -26.64
C ASP A 105 18.19 -9.60 -28.12
N ALA A 106 17.15 -9.78 -28.92
CA ALA A 106 17.17 -9.44 -30.34
C ALA A 106 17.23 -7.92 -30.62
N LYS A 107 16.80 -7.06 -29.67
CA LYS A 107 16.82 -5.59 -29.81
C LYS A 107 18.25 -5.06 -29.76
N TRP A 108 19.06 -5.58 -28.82
CA TRP A 108 20.44 -5.09 -28.60
C TRP A 108 21.51 -6.07 -29.09
N ASN A 109 21.11 -7.26 -29.56
CA ASN A 109 22.00 -8.30 -30.06
C ASN A 109 23.06 -8.73 -29.04
N VAL A 110 22.61 -8.96 -27.81
CA VAL A 110 23.42 -9.39 -26.66
C VAL A 110 22.70 -10.51 -25.90
N SER A 111 23.43 -11.30 -25.11
CA SER A 111 22.81 -12.18 -24.11
C SER A 111 22.15 -11.32 -23.04
N THR A 112 20.90 -11.63 -22.73
CA THR A 112 20.18 -11.06 -21.57
C THR A 112 20.68 -11.66 -20.27
#